data_AF-A0A947FK58-F1
#
_entry.id   AF-A0A947FK58-F1
#
_cell.length_a   1.000
_cell.length_b   1.000
_cell.length_c   1.000
_cell.angle_alpha   90.00
_cell.angle_beta   90.00
_cell.angle_gamma   90.00
#
_symmetry.space_group_name_H-M   'P 1'
#
loop_
_entity.id
_entity.type
_entity.pdbx_description
1 polymer ?
#
loop_
_entity_poly.entity_id
_entity_poly.type
_entity_poly.pdbx_seq_one_letter_code
_entity_poly.pdbx_strand_id
1 'polypeptide(L)' 'MIAFPSIDPVAISLGPVKVHWYGLMYLLAFASAWWLGKYRARQD' A
#
# COMPACT_ATOMS: atom_id res chain seq x y z
N MET A 1 -8.43 -17.28 23.83
CA MET A 1 -8.66 -17.18 22.36
C MET A 1 -8.51 -15.72 21.98
N ILE A 2 -7.65 -15.38 21.02
CA ILE A 2 -7.52 -14.00 20.53
C ILE A 2 -8.64 -13.78 19.50
N ALA A 3 -9.52 -12.81 19.75
CA ALA A 3 -10.57 -12.46 18.79
C ALA A 3 -9.93 -11.88 17.53
N PHE A 4 -10.34 -12.37 16.36
CA PHE A 4 -9.84 -11.83 15.10
C PHE A 4 -10.46 -10.44 14.89
N PRO A 5 -9.64 -9.39 14.68
CA PRO A 5 -10.17 -8.06 14.43
C PRO A 5 -10.84 -8.03 13.05
N SER A 6 -12.12 -7.65 13.02
CA SER A 6 -12.88 -7.41 11.79
C SER A 6 -12.52 -6.05 11.23
N ILE A 7 -11.45 -5.99 10.44
CA ILE A 7 -11.00 -4.77 9.75
C ILE A 7 -11.75 -4.66 8.42
N ASP A 8 -12.32 -3.49 8.12
CA ASP A 8 -12.93 -3.21 6.82
C ASP A 8 -11.85 -3.27 5.72
N PRO A 9 -12.01 -4.10 4.67
CA PRO A 9 -11.03 -4.21 3.59
C PRO A 9 -10.92 -2.93 2.74
N VAL A 10 -11.92 -2.05 2.79
CA VAL A 10 -11.93 -0.78 2.05
C VAL A 10 -11.21 0.29 2.88
N ALA A 11 -10.10 0.79 2.35
CA ALA A 11 -9.34 1.88 2.96
C ALA A 11 -10.00 3.24 2.68
N ILE A 12 -10.43 3.47 1.44
CA ILE A 12 -11.03 4.74 1.00
C ILE A 12 -12.16 4.45 0.02
N SER A 13 -13.31 5.10 0.21
CA SER A 13 -14.46 5.02 -0.70
C SER A 13 -14.67 6.37 -1.39
N LEU A 14 -14.51 6.40 -2.70
CA LEU A 14 -14.75 7.57 -3.57
C LEU A 14 -15.95 7.25 -4.48
N GLY A 15 -17.16 7.34 -3.93
CA GLY A 15 -18.40 7.04 -4.64
C GLY A 15 -18.41 5.59 -5.17
N PRO A 16 -18.42 5.36 -6.50
CA PRO A 16 -18.37 4.02 -7.06
C PRO A 16 -16.99 3.34 -6.96
N VAL A 17 -15.93 4.08 -6.62
CA VAL A 17 -14.56 3.57 -6.58
C VAL A 17 -14.18 3.23 -5.14
N LYS A 18 -13.83 1.96 -4.89
CA LYS A 18 -13.37 1.47 -3.58
C LYS A 18 -11.89 1.12 -3.63
N VAL A 19 -11.09 1.84 -2.87
CA VAL A 19 -9.66 1.56 -2.69
C VAL A 19 -9.51 0.62 -1.51
N HIS A 20 -8.87 -0.51 -1.74
CA HIS A 20 -8.63 -1.53 -0.71
C HIS A 20 -7.24 -1.43 -0.11
N TRP A 21 -7.08 -1.89 1.13
CA TRP A 21 -5.79 -1.89 1.83
C TRP A 21 -4.69 -2.64 1.08
N TYR A 22 -5.02 -3.78 0.45
CA TYR A 22 -4.05 -4.56 -0.31
C TYR A 22 -3.48 -3.76 -1.49
N GLY A 23 -4.32 -3.02 -2.21
CA GLY A 23 -3.91 -2.19 -3.34
C GLY A 23 -3.00 -1.05 -2.89
N LEU A 24 -3.34 -0.44 -1.75
CA LEU A 24 -2.52 0.64 -1.17
C LEU A 24 -1.15 0.13 -0.71
N MET A 25 -1.10 -1.08 -0.13
CA MET A 25 0.17 -1.72 0.23
C MET A 25 1.04 -2.00 -0.99
N TYR A 26 0.47 -2.48 -2.10
CA TYR A 26 1.23 -2.68 -3.34
C TYR A 26 1.81 -1.38 -3.89
N LEU A 27 1.03 -0.29 -3.89
CA LEU A 27 1.51 1.03 -4.32
C LEU A 27 2.65 1.53 -3.44
N LEU A 28 2.55 1.40 -2.12
CA LEU A 28 3.62 1.78 -1.20
C LEU A 28 4.89 0.94 -1.40
N ALA A 29 4.75 -0.38 -1.55
CA ALA A 29 5.88 -1.28 -1.80
C ALA A 29 6.59 -0.92 -3.11
N PHE A 30 5.83 -0.70 -4.19
CA PHE A 30 6.39 -0.31 -5.47
C PHE A 30 7.07 1.06 -5.42
N ALA A 31 6.41 2.07 -4.83
CA ALA A 31 6.95 3.42 -4.72
C ALA A 31 8.24 3.45 -3.89
N SER A 32 8.28 2.72 -2.78
CA SER A 32 9.48 2.63 -1.93
C SER A 32 10.62 1.90 -2.63
N ALA A 33 10.37 0.77 -3.29
CA ALA A 33 11.38 0.06 -4.07
C ALA A 33 11.92 0.92 -5.22
N TRP A 34 11.05 1.61 -5.95
CA TRP A 34 11.45 2.52 -7.02
C TRP A 34 12.28 3.69 -6.50
N TRP A 35 11.87 4.32 -5.40
CA TRP A 35 12.60 5.43 -4.80
C TRP A 35 13.98 4.98 -4.30
N LEU A 36 14.05 3.84 -3.62
CA LEU A 36 15.31 3.26 -3.16
C LEU A 36 16.24 2.91 -4.34
N GLY A 37 15.71 2.30 -5.40
CA GLY A 37 16.46 2.01 -6.61
C GLY A 37 17.03 3.27 -7.27
N LYS A 38 16.22 4.32 -7.39
CA LYS A 38 16.69 5.64 -7.87
C LYS A 38 17.72 6.29 -6.97
N TYR A 39 17.59 6.15 -5.66
CA TYR A 39 18.55 6.68 -4.71
C TYR A 39 19.89 5.96 -4.88
N ARG A 40 19.88 4.63 -4.92
CA ARG A 40 21.09 3.82 -5.12
C ARG A 40 21.78 4.10 -6.45
N ALA A 41 21.02 4.17 -7.55
CA ALA A 41 21.57 4.45 -8.88
C ALA A 41 22.18 5.85 -9.04
N ARG A 42 21.98 6.76 -8.08
CA ARG A 42 22.65 8.08 -8.03
C ARG A 42 23.92 8.08 -7.17
N GLN A 43 24.13 7.02 -6.39
CA GLN A 43 25.29 6.85 -5.53
C GLN A 43 26.43 6.09 -6.24
N ASP A 44 26.16 5.51 -7.40
CA ASP A 44 27.12 4.91 -8.33
C ASP A 44 27.56 5.96 -9.38
#